data_AF-A0A7V8RV32-F1
#
_entry.id   AF-A0A7V8RV32-F1
#
_cell.length_a   1.000
_cell.length_b   1.000
_cell.length_c   1.000
_cell.angle_alpha   90.00
_cell.angle_beta   90.00
_cell.angle_gamma   90.00
#
_symmetry.space_group_name_H-M   'P 1'
#
loop_
_entity.id
_entity.type
_entity.pdbx_description
1 polymer ?
#
loop_
_entity_poly.entity_id
_entity_poly.type
_entity_poly.pdbx_seq_one_letter_code
_entity_poly.pdbx_strand_id
1 'polypeptide(L)'
;MLALTPLIWVPAETAGDLLLLLAACASWAFALLYLARSPWWARHVGRMLVAFTLALSLVLTQNSVGTWWGDGYPYRGEIRDVLYATLAVTLVRLTLALVRLQNR
;
A
#
# COMPACT_ATOMS: atom_id res chain seq x y z
N MET A 1 -18.92 -2.71 12.14
CA MET A 1 -19.06 -3.35 10.82
C MET A 1 -20.26 -2.79 10.02
N LEU A 2 -20.58 -1.49 10.12
CA LEU A 2 -21.76 -0.89 9.46
C LEU A 2 -21.44 -0.11 8.18
N ALA A 3 -20.17 0.02 7.78
CA ALA A 3 -19.77 0.79 6.60
C ALA A 3 -19.76 -0.02 5.29
N LEU A 4 -19.92 -1.35 5.35
CA LEU A 4 -19.87 -2.24 4.18
C LEU A 4 -21.27 -2.68 3.68
N THR A 5 -22.34 -2.26 4.36
CA THR A 5 -23.72 -2.62 4.02
C THR A 5 -24.21 -2.22 2.62
N PRO A 6 -23.72 -1.15 1.95
CA PRO A 6 -24.13 -0.91 0.56
C PRO A 6 -23.47 -1.85 -0.46
N LEU A 7 -22.45 -2.64 -0.06
CA LEU A 7 -21.68 -3.50 -0.97
C LEU A 7 -22.42 -4.76 -1.42
N ILE A 8 -23.49 -5.13 -0.70
CA ILE A 8 -24.29 -6.35 -0.94
C ILE A 8 -25.08 -6.25 -2.25
N TRP A 9 -25.33 -5.02 -2.73
CA TRP A 9 -26.11 -4.73 -3.93
C TRP A 9 -25.24 -4.41 -5.16
N VAL A 10 -23.92 -4.41 -5.00
CA VAL A 10 -22.95 -4.16 -6.07
C VAL A 10 -22.34 -5.50 -6.50
N PRO A 11 -22.13 -5.76 -7.80
CA PRO A 11 -21.40 -6.96 -8.24
C PRO A 11 -20.06 -7.07 -7.51
N ALA A 12 -19.74 -8.28 -7.03
CA ALA A 12 -18.58 -8.51 -6.17
C ALA A 12 -17.25 -8.02 -6.78
N GLU A 13 -17.12 -8.12 -8.10
CA GLU A 13 -15.96 -7.62 -8.86
C GLU A 13 -15.83 -6.09 -8.74
N THR A 14 -16.90 -5.36 -9.07
CA THR A 14 -16.95 -3.89 -8.98
C THR A 14 -16.77 -3.39 -7.55
N ALA A 15 -17.36 -4.09 -6.58
CA ALA A 15 -17.17 -3.85 -5.16
C ALA A 15 -15.69 -3.96 -4.74
N GLY A 16 -15.00 -5.00 -5.20
CA GLY A 16 -13.57 -5.23 -4.96
C GLY A 16 -12.70 -4.11 -5.54
N ASP A 17 -12.96 -3.74 -6.79
CA ASP A 17 -12.19 -2.69 -7.49
C ASP A 17 -12.34 -1.32 -6.83
N LEU A 18 -13.56 -1.00 -6.37
CA LEU A 18 -13.83 0.24 -5.62
C LEU A 18 -13.13 0.23 -4.27
N LEU A 19 -13.18 -0.86 -3.51
CA LEU A 19 -12.49 -0.97 -2.23
C LEU A 19 -10.98 -0.89 -2.38
N LEU A 20 -10.42 -1.47 -3.45
CA LEU A 20 -9.00 -1.38 -3.78
C LEU A 20 -8.59 0.06 -4.08
N LEU A 21 -9.38 0.79 -4.89
CA LEU A 21 -9.17 2.21 -5.15
C LEU A 21 -9.24 3.04 -3.86
N LEU A 22 -10.23 2.77 -3.01
CA LEU A 22 -10.41 3.45 -1.73
C LEU A 22 -9.21 3.19 -0.80
N ALA A 23 -8.72 1.95 -0.74
CA ALA A 23 -7.52 1.58 0.00
C ALA A 23 -6.27 2.30 -0.55
N ALA A 24 -6.12 2.40 -1.87
CA ALA A 24 -5.04 3.16 -2.49
C ALA A 24 -5.09 4.63 -2.07
N CYS A 25 -6.26 5.28 -2.17
CA CYS A 25 -6.46 6.67 -1.75
C CYS A 25 -6.16 6.88 -0.25
N ALA A 26 -6.68 6.01 0.62
CA ALA A 26 -6.44 6.07 2.06
C ALA A 26 -4.97 5.88 2.41
N SER A 27 -4.28 4.96 1.72
CA SER A 27 -2.85 4.72 1.91
C SER A 27 -2.00 5.93 1.50
N TRP A 28 -2.32 6.59 0.38
CA TRP A 28 -1.66 7.84 -0.03
C TRP A 28 -1.93 8.97 0.94
N ALA A 29 -3.17 9.14 1.41
CA ALA A 29 -3.50 10.15 2.39
C ALA A 29 -2.65 9.98 3.66
N PHE A 30 -2.55 8.76 4.17
CA PHE A 30 -1.69 8.45 5.31
C PHE A 30 -0.21 8.70 5.00
N ALA A 31 0.31 8.18 3.88
CA ALA A 31 1.71 8.30 3.51
C ALA A 31 2.14 9.76 3.39
N LEU A 32 1.33 10.60 2.70
CA LEU A 32 1.61 12.02 2.51
C LEU A 32 1.51 12.80 3.82
N LEU A 33 0.47 12.56 4.63
CA LEU A 33 0.33 13.21 5.94
C LEU A 33 1.49 12.83 6.86
N TYR A 34 1.88 11.56 6.89
CA TYR A 34 2.97 11.09 7.73
C TYR A 34 4.32 11.67 7.26
N LEU A 35 4.59 11.61 5.95
CA LEU A 35 5.81 12.15 5.35
C LEU A 35 5.95 13.67 5.55
N ALA A 36 4.85 14.42 5.44
CA ALA A 36 4.86 15.88 5.54
C ALA A 36 4.81 16.40 6.98
N ARG A 37 4.06 15.73 7.87
CA ARG A 37 3.75 16.28 9.21
C ARG A 37 4.42 15.56 10.37
N SER A 38 4.98 14.37 10.15
CA SER A 38 5.64 13.62 11.23
C SER A 38 7.15 13.78 11.17
N PRO A 39 7.85 13.80 12.31
CA PRO A 39 9.32 13.80 12.36
C PRO A 39 9.86 12.39 12.06
N TRP A 40 9.51 11.83 10.90
CA TRP A 40 9.82 10.45 10.51
C TRP A 40 11.32 10.20 10.40
N TRP A 41 12.11 11.24 10.11
CA TRP A 41 13.57 11.14 10.04
C TRP A 41 14.23 10.94 11.41
N ALA A 42 13.59 11.41 12.48
CA ALA A 42 14.16 11.42 13.83
C ALA A 42 14.29 10.02 14.44
N ARG A 43 13.41 9.08 14.06
CA ARG A 43 13.41 7.70 14.58
C ARG A 43 13.55 6.70 13.46
N HIS A 44 14.34 5.65 13.71
CA HIS A 44 14.53 4.56 12.74
C HIS A 44 13.21 3.91 12.31
N VAL A 45 12.30 3.68 13.27
CA VAL A 45 10.94 3.16 12.99
C VAL A 45 10.15 4.09 12.08
N GLY A 46 10.29 5.41 12.22
CA GLY A 46 9.59 6.38 11.38
C GLY A 46 10.03 6.30 9.91
N ARG A 47 11.34 6.18 9.67
CA ARG A 47 11.88 5.97 8.31
C ARG A 47 11.37 4.67 7.68
N MET A 48 11.29 3.60 8.47
CA MET A 48 10.77 2.32 7.99
C MET A 48 9.26 2.39 7.68
N LEU A 49 8.49 3.10 8.50
CA LEU A 49 7.06 3.29 8.26
C LEU A 49 6.81 4.10 6.98
N VAL A 50 7.59 5.15 6.71
CA VAL A 50 7.54 5.90 5.44
C VAL A 50 7.82 4.99 4.25
N ALA A 51 8.91 4.22 4.30
CA ALA A 51 9.27 3.32 3.21
C ALA A 51 8.14 2.31 2.93
N PHE A 52 7.56 1.75 3.98
CA PHE A 52 6.45 0.80 3.86
C PHE A 52 5.19 1.43 3.29
N THR A 53 4.77 2.58 3.80
CA THR A 53 3.51 3.20 3.37
C THR A 53 3.60 3.72 1.95
N LEU A 54 4.77 4.21 1.52
CA LEU A 54 5.02 4.55 0.12
C LEU A 54 5.00 3.31 -0.79
N ALA A 55 5.72 2.24 -0.42
CA ALA A 55 5.74 1.01 -1.21
C ALA A 55 4.33 0.39 -1.33
N LEU A 56 3.59 0.36 -0.22
CA LEU A 56 2.21 -0.11 -0.18
C LEU A 56 1.31 0.75 -1.07
N SER A 57 1.41 2.08 -0.97
CA SER A 57 0.58 3.00 -1.77
C SER A 57 0.83 2.80 -3.26
N LEU A 58 2.09 2.63 -3.69
CA LEU A 58 2.43 2.36 -5.08
C LEU A 58 1.89 1.02 -5.56
N VAL A 59 2.01 -0.03 -4.76
CA VAL A 59 1.45 -1.36 -5.07
C VAL A 59 -0.06 -1.30 -5.22
N LEU A 60 -0.77 -0.63 -4.31
CA LEU A 60 -2.22 -0.47 -4.38
C LEU A 60 -2.64 0.37 -5.59
N THR A 61 -1.90 1.43 -5.92
CA THR A 61 -2.12 2.21 -7.13
C THR A 61 -1.93 1.37 -8.39
N GLN A 62 -0.83 0.61 -8.50
CA GLN A 62 -0.61 -0.25 -9.67
C GLN A 62 -1.73 -1.27 -9.83
N ASN A 63 -2.14 -1.93 -8.74
CA ASN A 63 -3.21 -2.91 -8.77
C ASN A 63 -4.54 -2.25 -9.16
N SER A 64 -4.88 -1.11 -8.58
CA SER A 64 -6.09 -0.37 -8.91
C SER A 64 -6.09 0.10 -10.37
N VAL A 65 -5.00 0.67 -10.88
CA VAL A 65 -4.89 1.01 -12.31
C VAL A 65 -5.07 -0.24 -13.17
N GLY A 66 -4.53 -1.39 -12.74
CA GLY A 66 -4.68 -2.66 -13.42
C GLY A 66 -6.13 -3.16 -13.53
N THR A 67 -7.02 -2.85 -12.57
CA THR A 67 -8.43 -3.26 -12.64
C THR A 67 -9.22 -2.41 -13.62
N TRP A 68 -8.93 -1.11 -13.71
CA TRP A 68 -9.65 -0.18 -14.60
C TRP A 68 -9.12 -0.13 -16.04
N TRP A 69 -7.81 -0.28 -16.22
CA TRP A 69 -7.13 -0.15 -17.53
C TRP A 69 -6.77 -1.47 -18.19
N GLY A 70 -6.93 -2.59 -17.48
CA GLY A 70 -6.57 -3.92 -17.96
C GLY A 70 -5.07 -4.06 -18.25
N ASP A 71 -4.73 -4.88 -19.25
CA ASP A 71 -3.35 -5.18 -19.66
C ASP A 71 -2.78 -4.22 -20.72
N GLY A 72 -3.49 -3.12 -21.02
CA GLY A 72 -3.19 -2.27 -22.18
C GLY A 72 -2.02 -1.30 -22.05
N TYR A 73 -1.39 -1.17 -20.88
CA TYR A 73 -0.30 -0.21 -20.68
C TYR A 73 1.08 -0.90 -20.66
N PRO A 74 2.09 -0.31 -21.35
CA PRO A 74 3.40 -0.93 -21.51
C PRO A 74 4.13 -1.07 -20.17
N TYR A 75 4.95 -2.12 -20.05
CA TYR A 75 5.76 -2.45 -18.87
C TYR A 75 4.99 -2.79 -17.59
N ARG A 76 3.68 -3.12 -17.69
CA ARG A 76 2.83 -3.45 -16.53
C ARG A 76 3.43 -4.56 -15.66
N GLY A 77 3.95 -5.61 -16.27
CA GLY A 77 4.52 -6.76 -15.56
C GLY A 77 5.76 -6.37 -14.77
N GLU A 78 6.69 -5.71 -15.44
CA GLU A 78 7.97 -5.28 -14.90
C GLU A 78 7.78 -4.26 -13.76
N ILE A 79 6.87 -3.30 -13.92
CA ILE A 79 6.51 -2.35 -12.86
C ILE A 79 5.96 -3.10 -11.65
N ARG A 80 5.02 -4.04 -11.85
CA ARG A 80 4.44 -4.82 -10.77
C ARG A 80 5.51 -5.62 -10.02
N ASP A 81 6.41 -6.28 -10.75
CA ASP A 81 7.46 -7.12 -10.16
C ASP A 81 8.41 -6.29 -9.29
N VAL A 82 8.83 -5.12 -9.78
CA VAL A 82 9.68 -4.18 -9.00
C VAL A 82 8.95 -3.67 -7.76
N LEU A 83 7.68 -3.30 -7.88
CA LEU A 83 6.88 -2.83 -6.76
C LEU A 83 6.68 -3.93 -5.71
N TYR A 84 6.43 -5.17 -6.13
CA TYR A 84 6.22 -6.31 -5.25
C TYR A 84 7.52 -6.69 -4.55
N ALA A 85 8.64 -6.73 -5.26
CA ALA A 85 9.96 -6.94 -4.68
C ALA A 85 10.29 -5.85 -3.64
N THR A 86 10.01 -4.59 -3.95
CA THR A 86 10.25 -3.45 -3.04
C THR A 86 9.40 -3.57 -1.77
N LEU A 87 8.11 -3.88 -1.91
CA LEU A 87 7.22 -4.08 -0.76
C LEU A 87 7.67 -5.28 0.09
N ALA A 88 8.01 -6.39 -0.54
CA ALA A 88 8.48 -7.60 0.14
C ALA A 88 9.77 -7.33 0.94
N VAL A 89 10.77 -6.69 0.32
CA VAL A 89 12.03 -6.31 1.01
C VAL A 89 11.74 -5.37 2.18
N THR A 90 10.84 -4.41 2.01
CA THR A 90 10.47 -3.46 3.06
C THR A 90 9.81 -4.15 4.24
N LEU A 91 8.87 -5.07 3.98
CA LEU A 91 8.22 -5.89 5.00
C LEU A 91 9.22 -6.78 5.74
N VAL A 92 10.11 -7.47 5.02
CA VAL A 92 11.16 -8.29 5.64
C VAL A 92 12.02 -7.45 6.58
N ARG A 93 12.46 -6.27 6.15
CA ARG A 93 13.27 -5.36 6.99
C ARG A 93 12.51 -4.88 8.23
N LEU A 94 11.22 -4.57 8.08
CA LEU A 94 10.35 -4.17 9.19
C LEU A 94 10.17 -5.31 10.20
N THR A 95 9.89 -6.53 9.73
CA THR A 95 9.76 -7.72 10.58
C THR A 95 11.04 -7.99 11.35
N LEU A 96 12.21 -7.93 10.68
CA LEU A 96 13.49 -8.10 11.36
C LEU A 96 13.76 -7.01 12.40
N ALA A 97 13.40 -5.76 12.11
CA ALA A 97 13.53 -4.67 13.06
C ALA A 97 12.62 -4.87 14.29
N LEU A 98 11.38 -5.31 14.07
CA LEU A 98 10.44 -5.61 15.15
C LEU A 98 10.95 -6.74 16.06
N VAL A 99 11.41 -7.85 15.48
CA VAL A 99 11.96 -8.98 16.25
C VAL A 99 13.16 -8.54 17.10
N ARG A 100 14.05 -7.70 16.55
CA ARG A 100 15.20 -7.16 17.29
C ARG A 100 14.80 -6.21 18.42
N LEU A 101 13.67 -5.51 18.28
CA LEU A 101 13.13 -4.62 19.32
C LEU A 101 12.47 -5.41 20.45
N GLN A 102 11.80 -6.52 20.13
CA GLN A 102 11.11 -7.38 21.11
C GLN A 102 12.05 -8.27 21.92
N ASN A 103 13.20 -8.64 21.35
CA ASN A 103 14.20 -9.49 22.00
C ASN A 103 15.26 -8.69 22.80
N ARG A 104 15.02 -7.41 23.05
CA ARG A 104 15.84 -6.53 23.90
C ARG A 104 15.09 -6.21 25.17
#